data_AF-F2IH31-F1
#
_entry.id   AF-F2IH31-F1
#
_cell.length_a   1.000
_cell.length_b   1.000
_cell.length_c   1.000
_cell.angle_alpha   90.00
_cell.angle_beta   90.00
_cell.angle_gamma   90.00
#
_symmetry.space_group_name_H-M   'P 1'
#
loop_
_entity.id
_entity.type
_entity.pdbx_description
1 polymer ?
#
loop_
_entity_poly.entity_id
_entity_poly.type
_entity_poly.pdbx_seq_one_letter_code
_entity_poly.pdbx_strand_id
1 'polypeptide(L)'
;MQIKTTLTQSQFAKLTGILLLKRLQVLFLILAVLGLIIGALIAMIVFKNKDAYMLIFVAFVFLGLFGFSIFNNAKRHYQNNPRIRQETTYDFSDKGVSISKEGFSSTIKWNEIIRIRKRAGLILIWQNKLVANVISAKDVSPEQLQTLKTFIQKKNIQSKL
;
A
#
# COMPACT_ATOMS: atom_id res chain seq x y z
N MET A 1 -10.87 15.66 -17.71
CA MET A 1 -11.69 14.49 -17.30
C MET A 1 -11.62 14.42 -15.80
N GLN A 2 -12.75 14.49 -15.11
CA GLN A 2 -12.77 14.59 -13.65
C GLN A 2 -13.17 13.27 -12.98
N ILE A 3 -12.44 12.87 -11.94
CA ILE A 3 -12.71 11.71 -11.09
C ILE A 3 -12.69 12.17 -9.64
N LYS A 4 -13.77 11.95 -8.92
CA LYS A 4 -13.86 12.20 -7.47
C LYS A 4 -13.74 10.89 -6.73
N THR A 5 -12.92 10.85 -5.70
CA THR A 5 -12.70 9.61 -4.95
C THR A 5 -12.46 9.88 -3.48
N THR A 6 -12.99 9.00 -2.65
CA THR A 6 -12.80 9.02 -1.20
C THR A 6 -12.29 7.65 -0.77
N LEU A 7 -11.13 7.63 -0.11
CA LEU A 7 -10.55 6.37 0.35
C LEU A 7 -11.29 5.88 1.58
N THR A 8 -11.78 4.65 1.53
CA THR A 8 -12.33 3.99 2.72
C THR A 8 -11.21 3.47 3.62
N GLN A 9 -11.51 3.28 4.91
CA GLN A 9 -10.57 2.70 5.87
C GLN A 9 -10.04 1.33 5.40
N SER A 10 -10.91 0.49 4.83
CA SER A 10 -10.55 -0.84 4.34
C SER A 10 -9.53 -0.78 3.19
N GLN A 11 -9.68 0.19 2.28
CA GLN A 11 -8.77 0.43 1.17
C GLN A 11 -7.44 0.97 1.65
N PHE A 12 -7.46 1.90 2.61
CA PHE A 12 -6.25 2.44 3.22
C PHE A 12 -5.45 1.34 3.95
N ALA A 13 -6.12 0.51 4.74
CA ALA A 13 -5.48 -0.61 5.44
C ALA A 13 -4.84 -1.62 4.47
N LYS A 14 -5.56 -1.98 3.39
CA LYS A 14 -5.02 -2.86 2.33
C LYS A 14 -3.79 -2.23 1.65
N LEU A 15 -3.84 -0.95 1.32
CA LEU A 15 -2.72 -0.23 0.71
C LEU A 15 -1.50 -0.22 1.63
N THR A 16 -1.68 0.19 2.88
CA THR A 16 -0.60 0.28 3.86
C THR A 16 0.02 -1.10 4.12
N GLY A 17 -0.79 -2.15 4.27
CA GLY A 17 -0.29 -3.52 4.42
C GLY A 17 0.55 -3.96 3.23
N ILE A 18 0.07 -3.74 2.00
CA ILE A 18 0.79 -4.07 0.77
C ILE A 18 2.13 -3.31 0.64
N LEU A 19 2.16 -2.04 1.05
CA LEU A 19 3.36 -1.22 1.00
C LEU A 19 4.37 -1.61 2.10
N LEU A 20 3.89 -1.96 3.29
CA LEU A 20 4.72 -2.43 4.40
C LEU A 20 5.38 -3.77 4.11
N LEU A 21 4.65 -4.73 3.53
CA LEU A 21 5.20 -6.05 3.15
C LEU A 21 6.37 -5.96 2.16
N LYS A 22 6.50 -4.86 1.43
CA LYS A 22 7.63 -4.63 0.51
C LYS A 22 8.87 -4.04 1.19
N ARG A 23 8.79 -3.67 2.47
CA ARG A 23 9.93 -3.12 3.20
C ARG A 23 10.85 -4.26 3.62
N LEU A 24 12.15 -4.08 3.40
CA LEU A 24 13.20 -4.99 3.85
C LEU A 24 13.09 -5.35 5.33
N GLN A 25 12.64 -4.41 6.17
CA GLN A 25 12.40 -4.65 7.60
C GLN A 25 11.44 -5.82 7.88
N VAL A 26 10.39 -5.98 7.06
CA VAL A 26 9.42 -7.07 7.23
C VAL A 26 10.04 -8.40 6.78
N LEU A 27 10.87 -8.38 5.73
CA LEU A 27 11.63 -9.56 5.31
C LEU A 27 12.59 -10.03 6.42
N PHE A 28 13.36 -9.11 7.01
CA PHE A 28 14.25 -9.44 8.13
C PHE A 28 13.48 -9.99 9.33
N LEU A 29 12.28 -9.47 9.63
CA LEU A 29 11.43 -10.00 10.69
C LEU A 29 10.97 -11.42 10.40
N ILE A 30 10.53 -11.71 9.16
CA ILE A 30 10.14 -13.07 8.75
C ILE A 30 11.32 -14.02 8.87
N LEU A 31 12.51 -13.61 8.40
CA LEU A 31 13.72 -14.42 8.51
C LEU A 31 14.12 -14.67 9.96
N ALA A 32 14.01 -13.67 10.84
CA ALA A 32 14.29 -13.82 12.27
C ALA A 32 13.34 -14.83 12.92
N VAL A 33 12.04 -14.77 12.60
CA VAL A 33 11.05 -15.73 13.10
C VAL A 33 11.34 -17.14 12.58
N LEU A 34 11.68 -17.29 11.30
CA LEU A 34 12.08 -18.58 10.73
C LEU A 34 13.34 -19.14 11.43
N GLY A 35 14.33 -18.29 11.68
CA GLY A 35 15.53 -18.66 12.42
C GLY A 35 15.24 -19.14 13.83
N LEU A 36 14.33 -18.49 14.55
CA LEU A 36 13.88 -18.92 15.88
C LEU A 36 13.21 -20.30 15.84
N ILE A 37 12.32 -20.53 14.85
CA ILE A 37 11.64 -21.82 14.69
C ILE A 37 12.65 -22.93 14.37
N ILE A 38 13.57 -22.70 13.44
CA ILE A 38 14.61 -23.67 13.07
C ILE A 38 15.51 -23.96 14.28
N GLY A 39 15.96 -22.93 15.01
CA GLY A 39 16.77 -23.09 16.21
C GLY A 39 16.06 -23.90 17.29
N ALA A 40 14.77 -23.65 17.50
CA ALA A 40 13.95 -24.41 18.44
C ALA A 40 13.83 -25.90 18.04
N LEU A 41 13.62 -26.17 16.74
CA LEU A 41 13.54 -27.54 16.23
C LEU A 41 14.87 -28.29 16.41
N ILE A 42 16.01 -27.64 16.13
CA ILE A 42 17.34 -28.22 16.36
C ILE A 42 17.53 -28.52 17.85
N ALA A 43 17.19 -27.59 18.74
CA ALA A 43 17.30 -27.76 20.19
C ALA A 43 16.46 -28.95 20.70
N MET A 44 15.24 -29.13 20.19
CA MET A 44 14.38 -30.25 20.56
C MET A 44 14.87 -31.59 19.99
N ILE A 45 15.28 -31.63 18.73
CA ILE A 45 15.58 -32.89 18.04
C ILE A 45 16.98 -33.39 18.37
N VAL A 46 17.98 -32.51 18.27
CA VAL A 46 19.41 -32.83 18.41
C VAL A 46 19.82 -32.82 19.87
N PHE A 47 19.51 -31.74 20.59
CA PHE A 47 19.92 -31.57 21.98
C PHE A 47 18.91 -32.14 22.99
N LYS A 48 17.78 -32.70 22.51
CA LYS A 48 16.68 -33.26 23.34
C LYS A 48 16.15 -32.28 24.39
N ASN A 49 16.35 -30.98 24.18
CA ASN A 49 15.87 -29.94 25.08
C ASN A 49 14.38 -29.72 24.80
N LYS A 50 13.52 -30.30 25.63
CA LYS A 50 12.08 -30.19 25.47
C LYS A 50 11.60 -28.74 25.64
N ASP A 51 12.20 -27.97 26.54
CA ASP A 51 11.77 -26.59 26.84
C ASP A 51 11.90 -25.62 25.67
N ALA A 52 12.65 -26.00 24.63
CA ALA A 52 12.77 -25.25 23.39
C ALA A 52 11.43 -25.06 22.64
N TYR A 53 10.36 -25.82 22.95
CA TYR A 53 9.02 -25.53 22.41
C TYR A 53 8.55 -24.12 22.76
N MET A 54 9.04 -23.54 23.87
CA MET A 54 8.70 -22.18 24.29
C MET A 54 9.14 -21.13 23.27
N LEU A 55 10.25 -21.37 22.56
CA LEU A 55 10.73 -20.48 21.48
C LEU A 55 9.76 -20.46 20.29
N ILE A 56 9.15 -21.61 19.97
CA ILE A 56 8.11 -21.69 18.93
C ILE A 56 6.87 -20.89 19.37
N PHE A 57 6.46 -21.05 20.63
CA PHE A 57 5.35 -20.26 21.17
C PHE A 57 5.62 -18.75 21.10
N VAL A 58 6.81 -18.30 21.52
CA VAL A 58 7.22 -16.89 21.41
C VAL A 58 7.19 -16.40 19.97
N ALA A 59 7.68 -17.21 19.02
CA ALA A 59 7.65 -16.88 17.60
C ALA A 59 6.22 -16.63 17.08
N PHE A 60 5.26 -17.49 17.44
CA PHE A 60 3.85 -17.32 17.07
C PHE A 60 3.21 -16.09 17.73
N VAL A 61 3.45 -15.87 19.01
CA VAL A 61 2.96 -14.67 19.72
C VAL A 61 3.51 -13.41 19.05
N PHE A 62 4.79 -13.40 18.71
CA PHE A 62 5.43 -12.26 18.05
C PHE A 62 4.83 -11.97 16.67
N LEU A 63 4.59 -13.01 15.85
CA LEU A 63 3.89 -12.86 14.57
C LEU A 63 2.47 -12.30 14.75
N GLY A 64 1.74 -12.79 15.75
CA GLY A 64 0.39 -12.32 16.07
C GLY A 64 0.38 -10.84 16.46
N LEU A 65 1.26 -10.44 17.37
CA LEU A 65 1.42 -9.04 17.79
C LEU A 65 1.85 -8.14 16.64
N PHE A 66 2.75 -8.61 15.78
CA PHE A 66 3.19 -7.88 14.60
C PHE A 66 2.03 -7.64 13.61
N GLY A 67 1.27 -8.69 13.29
CA GLY A 67 0.08 -8.59 12.42
C GLY A 67 -0.97 -7.63 13.00
N PHE A 68 -1.24 -7.75 14.30
CA PHE A 68 -2.15 -6.87 15.03
C PHE A 68 -1.69 -5.41 14.99
N SER A 69 -0.39 -5.17 15.22
CA SER A 69 0.22 -3.84 15.16
C SER A 69 0.04 -3.17 13.79
N ILE A 70 0.25 -3.90 12.69
CA ILE A 70 0.04 -3.36 11.33
C ILE A 70 -1.39 -2.89 11.14
N PHE A 71 -2.37 -3.73 11.50
CA PHE A 71 -3.78 -3.41 11.31
C PHE A 71 -4.22 -2.22 12.18
N ASN A 72 -3.81 -2.23 13.46
CA ASN A 72 -4.19 -1.18 14.39
C ASN A 72 -3.53 0.16 14.04
N ASN A 73 -2.25 0.15 13.62
CA ASN A 73 -1.57 1.35 13.16
C ASN A 73 -2.24 1.91 11.89
N ALA A 74 -2.59 1.07 10.92
CA ALA A 74 -3.28 1.53 9.72
C ALA A 74 -4.64 2.17 10.03
N LYS A 75 -5.42 1.56 10.94
CA LYS A 75 -6.68 2.12 11.44
C LYS A 75 -6.45 3.47 12.14
N ARG A 76 -5.48 3.54 13.05
CA ARG A 76 -5.13 4.76 13.79
C ARG A 76 -4.68 5.89 12.85
N HIS A 77 -3.82 5.61 11.87
CA HIS A 77 -3.39 6.60 10.88
C HIS A 77 -4.54 7.13 10.03
N TYR A 78 -5.49 6.26 9.64
CA TYR A 78 -6.68 6.68 8.91
C TYR A 78 -7.58 7.60 9.74
N GLN A 79 -7.81 7.24 11.00
CA GLN A 79 -8.67 8.01 11.91
C GLN A 79 -8.05 9.36 12.30
N ASN A 80 -6.74 9.38 12.54
CA ASN A 80 -6.03 10.56 13.05
C ASN A 80 -5.59 11.53 11.95
N ASN A 81 -5.68 11.15 10.66
CA ASN A 81 -5.29 12.01 9.55
C ASN A 81 -6.51 12.36 8.67
N PRO A 82 -7.18 13.50 8.94
CA PRO A 82 -8.34 13.95 8.16
C PRO A 82 -8.06 14.03 6.65
N ARG A 83 -6.83 14.36 6.22
CA ARG A 83 -6.46 14.47 4.80
C ARG A 83 -6.57 13.17 4.00
N ILE A 84 -6.58 12.02 4.68
CA ILE A 84 -6.77 10.70 4.06
C ILE A 84 -8.25 10.46 3.78
N ARG A 85 -9.14 11.01 4.62
CA ARG A 85 -10.59 10.81 4.57
C ARG A 85 -11.30 11.83 3.69
N GLN A 86 -10.63 12.94 3.36
CA GLN A 86 -11.17 13.96 2.49
C GLN A 86 -11.34 13.45 1.05
N GLU A 87 -12.43 13.88 0.40
CA GLU A 87 -12.64 13.66 -1.02
C GLU A 87 -11.49 14.30 -1.81
N THR A 88 -10.96 13.55 -2.77
CA THR A 88 -9.94 14.03 -3.69
C THR A 88 -10.53 14.11 -5.08
N THR A 89 -10.47 15.30 -5.67
CA THR A 89 -10.87 15.53 -7.05
C THR A 89 -9.63 15.50 -7.94
N TYR A 90 -9.62 14.57 -8.90
CA TYR A 90 -8.59 14.44 -9.92
C TYR A 90 -9.12 14.95 -11.25
N ASP A 91 -8.46 15.92 -11.86
CA ASP A 91 -8.75 16.38 -13.22
C ASP A 91 -7.58 16.09 -14.15
N PHE A 92 -7.85 15.21 -15.12
CA PHE A 92 -6.90 14.78 -16.14
C PHE A 92 -7.06 15.66 -17.38
N SER A 93 -5.98 16.32 -17.78
CA SER A 93 -5.90 17.19 -18.95
C SER A 93 -4.64 16.91 -19.77
N ASP A 94 -4.49 17.53 -20.93
CA ASP A 94 -3.26 17.41 -21.72
C ASP A 94 -2.01 17.96 -21.00
N LYS A 95 -2.19 18.90 -20.07
CA LYS A 95 -1.10 19.52 -19.28
C LYS A 95 -0.61 18.61 -18.15
N GLY A 96 -1.49 17.78 -17.60
CA GLY A 96 -1.18 16.95 -16.45
C GLY A 96 -2.43 16.51 -15.66
N VAL A 97 -2.19 16.11 -14.42
CA VAL A 97 -3.22 15.69 -13.47
C VAL A 97 -3.29 16.72 -12.34
N SER A 98 -4.39 17.47 -12.29
CA SER A 98 -4.68 18.38 -11.19
C SER A 98 -5.39 17.62 -10.08
N ILE A 99 -4.91 17.78 -8.85
CA ILE A 99 -5.38 17.09 -7.65
C ILE A 99 -5.83 18.16 -6.69
N SER A 100 -7.11 18.16 -6.34
CA SER A 100 -7.70 19.11 -5.41
C SER A 100 -8.32 18.38 -4.22
N LYS A 101 -8.00 18.89 -3.04
CA LYS A 101 -8.57 18.54 -1.74
C LYS A 101 -8.97 19.84 -1.05
N GLU A 102 -9.78 19.72 -0.02
CA GLU A 102 -10.08 20.84 0.86
C GLU A 102 -8.79 21.45 1.43
N GLY A 103 -8.49 22.70 1.04
CA GLY A 103 -7.28 23.43 1.45
C GLY A 103 -5.97 23.01 0.76
N PHE A 104 -6.01 22.14 -0.27
CA PHE A 104 -4.81 21.74 -1.01
C PHE A 104 -5.10 21.54 -2.50
N SER A 105 -4.33 22.18 -3.36
CA SER A 105 -4.36 21.93 -4.80
C SER A 105 -2.94 21.74 -5.32
N SER A 106 -2.73 20.73 -6.16
CA SER A 106 -1.45 20.45 -6.79
C SER A 106 -1.67 19.93 -8.20
N THR A 107 -0.82 20.33 -9.15
CA THR A 107 -0.83 19.78 -10.50
C THR A 107 0.44 19.01 -10.76
N ILE A 108 0.29 17.77 -11.20
CA ILE A 108 1.39 16.88 -11.55
C ILE A 108 1.47 16.82 -13.07
N LYS A 109 2.63 17.19 -13.63
CA LYS A 109 2.86 17.08 -15.07
C LYS A 109 3.01 15.62 -15.47
N TRP A 110 2.62 15.27 -16.70
CA TRP A 110 2.72 13.89 -17.19
C TRP A 110 4.14 13.32 -17.16
N ASN A 111 5.17 14.16 -17.38
CA ASN A 111 6.58 13.77 -17.32
C ASN A 111 7.10 13.51 -15.90
N GLU A 112 6.39 13.96 -14.86
CA GLU A 112 6.70 13.66 -13.46
C GLU A 112 6.06 12.35 -13.00
N ILE A 113 5.13 11.78 -13.78
CA ILE A 113 4.49 10.51 -13.43
C ILE A 113 5.40 9.36 -13.87
N ILE A 114 6.02 8.71 -12.89
CA ILE A 114 6.95 7.62 -13.16
C ILE A 114 6.26 6.29 -13.51
N ARG A 115 5.06 6.04 -12.97
CA ARG A 115 4.29 4.82 -13.25
C ARG A 115 2.84 4.90 -12.76
N ILE A 116 1.95 4.17 -13.43
CA ILE A 116 0.56 3.98 -12.99
C ILE A 116 0.25 2.49 -12.85
N ARG A 117 -0.31 2.07 -11.72
CA ARG A 117 -0.60 0.65 -11.46
C ARG A 117 -1.95 0.45 -10.80
N LYS A 118 -2.71 -0.54 -11.28
CA LYS A 118 -3.90 -1.04 -10.58
C LYS A 118 -3.51 -2.18 -9.63
N ARG A 119 -3.86 -2.05 -8.34
CA ARG A 119 -3.63 -3.11 -7.35
C ARG A 119 -4.66 -3.04 -6.24
N ALA A 120 -5.20 -4.20 -5.82
CA ALA A 120 -6.15 -4.32 -4.71
C ALA A 120 -7.38 -3.38 -4.82
N GLY A 121 -7.88 -3.17 -6.04
CA GLY A 121 -9.02 -2.27 -6.29
C GLY A 121 -8.67 -0.77 -6.20
N LEU A 122 -7.38 -0.43 -6.25
CA LEU A 122 -6.87 0.95 -6.25
C LEU A 122 -6.04 1.20 -7.50
N ILE A 123 -6.15 2.40 -8.06
CA ILE A 123 -5.27 2.92 -9.09
C ILE A 123 -4.26 3.83 -8.42
N LEU A 124 -2.98 3.49 -8.55
CA LEU A 124 -1.86 4.17 -7.92
C LEU A 124 -1.09 4.95 -8.99
N ILE A 125 -1.08 6.27 -8.87
CA ILE A 125 -0.34 7.19 -9.74
C ILE A 125 0.90 7.65 -8.98
N TRP A 126 2.06 7.11 -9.35
CA TRP A 126 3.31 7.40 -8.68
C TRP A 126 3.96 8.64 -9.28
N GLN A 127 4.13 9.69 -8.47
CA GLN A 127 4.88 10.88 -8.84
C GLN A 127 6.38 10.67 -8.60
N ASN A 128 6.75 9.89 -7.58
CA ASN A 128 8.13 9.47 -7.35
C ASN A 128 8.14 8.13 -6.61
N LYS A 129 9.29 7.69 -6.10
CA LYS A 129 9.42 6.39 -5.40
C LYS A 129 8.67 6.34 -4.05
N LEU A 130 8.36 7.49 -3.45
CA LEU A 130 7.78 7.63 -2.11
C LEU A 130 6.32 8.10 -2.13
N VAL A 131 5.95 8.92 -3.11
CA VAL A 131 4.65 9.58 -3.21
C VAL A 131 3.81 8.95 -4.31
N ALA A 132 2.66 8.41 -3.90
CA ALA A 132 1.63 7.89 -4.80
C ALA A 132 0.30 8.56 -4.50
N ASN A 133 -0.36 9.02 -5.56
CA ASN A 133 -1.74 9.43 -5.52
C ASN A 133 -2.64 8.22 -5.78
N VAL A 134 -3.74 8.14 -5.04
CA VAL A 134 -4.54 6.92 -4.95
C VAL A 134 -5.95 7.26 -5.36
N ILE A 135 -6.48 6.47 -6.29
CA ILE A 135 -7.85 6.54 -6.76
C ILE A 135 -8.50 5.19 -6.49
N SER A 136 -9.68 5.18 -5.88
CA SER A 136 -10.49 3.97 -5.76
C SER A 136 -10.94 3.54 -7.15
N ALA A 137 -10.63 2.30 -7.56
CA ALA A 137 -11.03 1.82 -8.88
C ALA A 137 -12.55 1.65 -9.03
N LYS A 138 -13.30 1.68 -7.92
CA LYS A 138 -14.77 1.67 -7.92
C LYS A 138 -15.37 3.01 -8.36
N ASP A 139 -14.59 4.09 -8.21
CA ASP A 139 -15.04 5.46 -8.47
C ASP A 139 -14.68 5.89 -9.91
N VAL A 140 -14.17 4.95 -10.71
CA VAL A 140 -13.75 5.16 -12.10
C VAL A 140 -14.66 4.36 -13.02
N SER A 141 -15.38 5.05 -13.90
CA SER A 141 -16.23 4.38 -14.89
C SER A 141 -15.39 3.64 -15.95
N PRO A 142 -15.94 2.64 -16.64
CA PRO A 142 -15.24 1.95 -17.74
C PRO A 142 -14.74 2.91 -18.83
N GLU A 143 -15.53 3.93 -19.16
CA GLU A 143 -15.18 4.97 -20.12
C GLU A 143 -14.00 5.82 -19.64
N GLN A 144 -14.05 6.29 -18.39
CA GLN A 144 -12.95 7.04 -17.77
C GLN A 144 -11.66 6.22 -17.70
N LEU A 145 -11.78 4.92 -17.40
CA LEU A 145 -10.65 4.00 -17.40
C LEU A 145 -10.03 3.87 -18.79
N GLN A 146 -10.85 3.80 -19.84
CA GLN A 146 -10.38 3.75 -21.22
C GLN A 146 -9.70 5.07 -21.62
N THR A 147 -10.29 6.21 -21.28
CA THR A 147 -9.67 7.53 -21.51
C THR A 147 -8.32 7.65 -20.77
N LEU A 148 -8.24 7.15 -19.53
CA LEU A 148 -7.00 7.12 -18.77
C LEU A 148 -5.92 6.27 -19.47
N LYS A 149 -6.28 5.10 -20.00
CA LYS A 149 -5.35 4.26 -20.79
C LYS A 149 -4.84 5.01 -22.02
N THR A 150 -5.69 5.75 -22.72
CA THR A 150 -5.28 6.56 -23.87
C THR A 150 -4.28 7.65 -23.48
N PHE A 151 -4.50 8.38 -22.38
CA PHE A 151 -3.54 9.37 -21.89
C PHE A 151 -2.17 8.74 -21.59
N ILE A 152 -2.18 7.57 -20.95
CA ILE A 152 -0.97 6.84 -20.56
C ILE A 152 -0.17 6.37 -21.78
N GLN A 153 -0.86 5.82 -22.78
CA GLN A 153 -0.23 5.39 -24.04
C GLN A 153 0.36 6.58 -24.80
N LYS A 154 -0.41 7.67 -24.97
CA LYS A 154 0.03 8.89 -25.67
C LYS A 154 1.27 9.51 -25.02
N LYS A 155 1.44 9.38 -23.70
CA LYS A 155 2.55 9.95 -22.95
C LYS A 155 3.68 8.95 -22.63
N ASN A 156 3.60 7.73 -23.17
CA ASN A 156 4.60 6.66 -22.98
C ASN A 156 4.94 6.36 -21.50
N ILE A 157 3.92 6.35 -20.63
CA ILE A 157 4.11 6.11 -19.20
C ILE A 157 4.04 4.61 -18.91
N GLN A 158 4.98 4.09 -18.11
CA GLN A 158 4.94 2.69 -17.68
C GLN A 158 3.66 2.40 -16.89
N SER A 159 2.83 1.48 -17.40
CA SER A 159 1.56 1.14 -16.76
C SER A 159 1.30 -0.35 -16.65
N LYS A 160 0.58 -0.73 -15.59
CA LYS A 160 -0.05 -2.05 -15.40
C LYS A 160 -1.45 -1.82 -14.85
N LEU A 161 -2.39 -1.51 -15.75
CA LEU A 161 -3.76 -1.08 -15.46
C LEU A 161 -4.78 -2.15 -15.87
#